data_AF-A2BRA5-F1
#
_entry.id   AF-A2BRA5-F1
#
_cell.length_a   1.000
_cell.length_b   1.000
_cell.length_c   1.000
_cell.angle_alpha   90.00
_cell.angle_beta   90.00
_cell.angle_gamma   90.00
#
_symmetry.space_group_name_H-M   'P 1'
#
loop_
_entity.id
_entity.type
_entity.pdbx_description
1 polymer ?
#
loop_
_entity_poly.entity_id
_entity_poly.type
_entity_poly.pdbx_seq_one_letter_code
_entity_poly.pdbx_strand_id
1 'polypeptide(L)'
;MADLKIPNLNNKSDKYIFKKKLNLRRKTKKRLFTESFFLFILSVLLIYINYLIPNKKLLLQNIPITVNKSFLLIIDLFSYLYEIFLVVFIFSSSFAAMILMVGSFYRLIRVSKRKSKQISYK
;
A
#
# COMPACT_ATOMS: atom_id res chain seq x y z
N MET A 1 32.53 41.06 18.27
CA MET A 1 32.06 39.70 17.94
C MET A 1 32.95 39.16 16.84
N ALA A 2 33.61 38.03 17.06
CA ALA A 2 34.54 37.45 16.10
C ALA A 2 33.76 36.69 15.01
N ASP A 3 33.97 37.06 13.75
CA ASP A 3 33.41 36.34 12.61
C ASP A 3 34.04 34.96 12.51
N LEU A 4 33.24 33.92 12.80
CA LEU A 4 33.61 32.53 12.60
C LEU A 4 33.75 32.27 11.09
N LYS A 5 35.00 32.24 10.59
CA LYS A 5 35.31 31.74 9.25
C LYS A 5 35.11 30.22 9.22
N ILE A 6 33.91 29.79 8.82
CA ILE A 6 33.63 28.38 8.58
C ILE A 6 34.30 27.98 7.26
N PRO A 7 35.18 26.97 7.22
CA PRO A 7 35.76 26.48 5.99
C PRO A 7 34.68 25.84 5.11
N ASN A 8 34.73 26.10 3.80
CA ASN A 8 33.76 25.62 2.82
C ASN A 8 33.85 24.09 2.67
N LEU A 9 33.07 23.37 3.48
CA LEU A 9 33.01 21.92 3.46
C LEU A 9 32.20 21.45 2.24
N ASN A 10 32.93 21.11 1.18
CA ASN A 10 32.48 20.29 0.04
C ASN A 10 31.51 20.96 -0.96
N ASN A 11 32.08 21.42 -2.08
CA ASN A 11 31.42 22.04 -3.25
C ASN A 11 30.55 21.08 -4.10
N LYS A 12 30.46 19.77 -3.79
CA LYS A 12 29.59 18.83 -4.52
C LYS A 12 28.16 18.90 -3.97
N SER A 13 27.38 19.88 -4.43
CA SER A 13 25.97 20.09 -4.03
C SER A 13 25.01 19.05 -4.61
N ASP A 14 25.37 18.40 -5.72
CA ASP A 14 24.50 17.45 -6.43
C ASP A 14 24.52 16.02 -5.86
N LYS A 15 25.38 15.72 -4.87
CA LYS A 15 25.51 14.38 -4.28
C LYS A 15 24.41 14.02 -3.28
N TYR A 16 23.60 15.00 -2.86
CA TYR A 16 22.58 14.83 -1.82
C TYR A 16 21.26 15.40 -2.29
N ILE A 17 20.25 14.53 -2.41
CA ILE A 17 18.88 14.86 -2.85
C ILE A 17 18.26 15.98 -1.98
N PHE A 18 18.73 16.15 -0.74
CA PHE A 18 18.24 17.16 0.21
C PHE A 18 19.13 18.41 0.34
N LYS A 19 20.34 18.46 -0.24
CA LYS A 19 21.22 19.64 -0.16
C LYS A 19 20.72 20.82 -1.02
N LYS A 20 19.84 20.55 -1.99
CA LYS A 20 19.10 21.55 -2.80
C LYS A 20 17.68 21.84 -2.28
N LYS A 21 17.30 21.40 -1.06
CA LYS A 21 15.90 21.46 -0.63
C LYS A 21 15.61 22.62 0.32
N LEU A 22 14.52 23.31 -0.06
CA LEU A 22 13.95 24.49 0.57
C LEU A 22 14.84 25.73 0.40
N ASN A 23 14.83 26.31 -0.81
CA ASN A 23 15.19 27.71 -0.96
C ASN A 23 14.33 28.49 0.06
N LEU A 24 14.96 28.94 1.15
CA LEU A 24 14.43 29.91 2.13
C LEU A 24 14.30 31.28 1.45
N ARG A 25 13.77 31.31 0.23
CA ARG A 25 13.48 32.52 -0.51
C ARG A 25 12.26 33.12 0.18
N ARG A 26 12.52 34.17 0.96
CA ARG A 26 11.51 34.96 1.65
C ARG A 26 10.38 35.29 0.66
N LYS A 27 9.17 34.78 0.95
CA LYS A 27 7.98 35.15 0.19
C LYS A 27 7.81 36.67 0.28
N THR A 28 7.46 37.30 -0.84
CA THR A 28 7.19 38.73 -0.87
C THR A 28 5.93 39.03 -0.05
N LYS A 29 5.86 40.21 0.58
CA LYS A 29 4.68 40.64 1.36
C LYS A 29 3.38 40.53 0.54
N LYS A 30 3.43 40.87 -0.75
CA LYS A 30 2.29 40.76 -1.68
C LYS A 30 1.78 39.32 -1.81
N ARG A 31 2.69 38.34 -1.97
CA ARG A 31 2.32 36.92 -2.11
C ARG A 31 1.71 36.36 -0.82
N LEU A 32 2.27 36.72 0.34
CA LEU A 32 1.69 36.33 1.62
C LEU A 32 0.29 36.91 1.80
N PHE A 33 0.08 38.18 1.42
CA PHE A 33 -1.24 38.82 1.51
C PHE A 33 -2.27 38.15 0.59
N THR A 34 -1.91 37.83 -0.66
CA THR A 34 -2.82 37.13 -1.57
C THR A 34 -3.17 35.73 -1.09
N GLU A 35 -2.20 34.99 -0.54
CA GLU A 35 -2.44 33.65 0.02
C GLU A 35 -3.40 33.73 1.22
N SER A 36 -3.19 34.67 2.14
CA SER A 36 -4.07 34.89 3.29
C SER A 36 -5.48 35.32 2.90
N PHE A 37 -5.62 36.19 1.90
CA PHE A 37 -6.93 36.63 1.41
C PHE A 37 -7.71 35.48 0.77
N PHE A 38 -7.03 34.61 0.02
CA PHE A 38 -7.63 33.42 -0.56
C PHE A 38 -8.13 32.44 0.51
N LEU A 39 -7.32 32.21 1.56
CA LEU A 39 -7.71 31.39 2.70
C LEU A 39 -8.89 31.98 3.47
N PHE A 40 -8.95 33.30 3.57
CA PHE A 40 -10.08 34.00 4.19
C PHE A 40 -11.38 33.86 3.39
N ILE A 41 -11.32 34.02 2.07
CA ILE A 41 -12.51 33.79 1.22
C ILE A 41 -12.96 32.33 1.32
N LEU A 42 -12.02 31.38 1.28
CA LEU A 42 -12.31 29.95 1.41
C LEU A 42 -12.95 29.63 2.76
N SER A 43 -12.51 30.25 3.86
CA SER A 43 -13.10 30.02 5.18
C SER A 43 -14.51 30.58 5.27
N VAL A 44 -14.77 31.78 4.75
CA VAL A 44 -16.11 32.37 4.68
C VAL A 44 -17.03 31.52 3.82
N LEU A 45 -16.53 31.04 2.68
CA LEU A 45 -17.27 30.16 1.77
C LEU A 45 -17.64 28.83 2.46
N LEU A 46 -16.72 28.22 3.22
CA LEU A 46 -16.99 27.01 4.02
C LEU A 46 -18.07 27.24 5.08
N ILE A 47 -18.03 28.39 5.78
CA ILE A 47 -19.06 28.76 6.75
C ILE A 47 -20.41 28.92 6.05
N TYR A 48 -20.44 29.56 4.88
CA TYR A 48 -21.66 29.77 4.10
C TYR A 48 -22.27 28.46 3.60
N ILE A 49 -21.46 27.56 3.03
CA ILE A 49 -21.92 26.22 2.62
C ILE A 49 -22.47 25.46 3.83
N ASN A 50 -21.76 25.47 4.97
CA ASN A 50 -22.23 24.82 6.18
C ASN A 50 -23.53 25.43 6.70
N TYR A 51 -23.71 26.73 6.61
CA TYR A 51 -24.95 27.41 7.00
C TYR A 51 -26.13 26.99 6.12
N LEU A 52 -25.92 26.87 4.80
CA LEU A 52 -26.94 26.48 3.84
C LEU A 52 -27.52 25.08 4.05
N ILE A 53 -26.82 24.17 4.72
CA ILE A 53 -27.30 22.78 4.93
C ILE A 53 -28.47 22.78 5.93
N PRO A 54 -29.70 22.47 5.49
CA PRO A 54 -30.85 22.34 6.40
C PRO A 54 -30.78 21.01 7.15
N ASN A 55 -31.46 20.92 8.30
CA ASN A 55 -31.66 19.67 9.05
C ASN A 55 -30.37 18.88 9.40
N LYS A 56 -29.31 19.60 9.82
CA LYS A 56 -28.00 19.03 10.19
C LYS A 56 -28.07 17.89 11.20
N LYS A 57 -28.97 17.98 12.18
CA LYS A 57 -29.14 16.96 13.22
C LYS A 57 -29.59 15.62 12.65
N LEU A 58 -30.51 15.64 11.68
CA LEU A 58 -31.02 14.44 11.01
C LEU A 58 -29.95 13.82 10.09
N LEU A 59 -29.16 14.65 9.40
CA LEU A 59 -28.01 14.20 8.62
C LEU A 59 -26.97 13.49 9.51
N LEU A 60 -26.59 14.09 10.64
CA LEU A 60 -25.58 13.52 11.54
C LEU A 60 -26.03 12.23 12.23
N GLN A 61 -27.32 12.10 12.52
CA GLN A 61 -27.88 10.92 13.18
C GLN A 61 -27.79 9.64 12.33
N ASN A 62 -27.89 9.77 11.01
CA ASN A 62 -27.88 8.61 10.10
C ASN A 62 -26.48 8.14 9.72
N ILE A 63 -25.45 8.99 9.86
CA ILE A 63 -24.05 8.66 9.55
C ILE A 63 -23.55 7.41 10.28
N PRO A 64 -23.66 7.27 11.62
CA PRO A 64 -23.16 6.07 12.29
C PRO A 64 -23.86 4.79 11.83
N ILE A 65 -25.16 4.88 11.52
CA ILE A 65 -25.96 3.73 11.07
C ILE A 65 -25.55 3.30 9.67
N THR A 66 -25.39 4.25 8.73
CA THR A 66 -24.97 3.93 7.36
C THR A 66 -23.52 3.45 7.32
N VAL A 67 -22.65 4.04 8.13
CA VAL A 67 -21.25 3.61 8.26
C VAL A 67 -21.19 2.18 8.79
N ASN A 68 -21.93 1.83 9.83
CA ASN A 68 -21.96 0.45 10.35
C ASN A 68 -22.46 -0.56 9.30
N LYS A 69 -23.52 -0.22 8.56
CA LYS A 69 -24.01 -1.06 7.45
C LYS A 69 -22.96 -1.24 6.36
N SER A 70 -22.25 -0.16 5.99
CA SER A 70 -21.19 -0.26 5.00
C SER A 70 -20.03 -1.13 5.47
N PHE A 71 -19.66 -1.08 6.76
CA PHE A 71 -18.64 -1.99 7.32
C PHE A 71 -19.07 -3.45 7.27
N LEU A 72 -20.34 -3.74 7.56
CA LEU A 72 -20.86 -5.11 7.49
C LEU A 72 -20.78 -5.66 6.07
N LEU A 73 -21.18 -4.88 5.07
CA LEU A 73 -21.06 -5.26 3.65
C LEU A 73 -19.61 -5.47 3.20
N ILE A 74 -18.67 -4.68 3.74
CA ILE A 74 -17.24 -4.87 3.47
C ILE A 74 -16.75 -6.20 4.04
N ILE A 75 -17.16 -6.55 5.26
CA ILE A 75 -16.80 -7.83 5.89
C ILE A 75 -17.35 -8.99 5.07
N ASP A 76 -18.62 -8.92 4.65
CA ASP A 76 -19.24 -9.94 3.81
C ASP A 76 -18.47 -10.12 2.48
N LEU A 77 -18.08 -9.02 1.84
CA LEU A 77 -17.29 -9.04 0.62
C LEU A 77 -15.93 -9.74 0.83
N PHE A 78 -15.26 -9.50 1.95
CA PHE A 78 -14.02 -10.21 2.29
C PHE A 78 -14.24 -11.71 2.56
N SER A 79 -15.39 -12.09 3.14
CA SER A 79 -15.76 -13.50 3.32
C SER A 79 -15.91 -14.23 1.99
N TYR A 80 -16.64 -13.64 1.03
CA TYR A 80 -16.80 -14.23 -0.29
C TYR A 80 -15.49 -14.29 -1.09
N LEU A 81 -14.64 -13.26 -0.99
CA LEU A 81 -13.31 -13.31 -1.61
C LEU A 81 -12.45 -14.44 -1.02
N TYR A 82 -12.50 -14.64 0.29
CA TYR A 82 -11.79 -15.73 0.96
C TYR A 82 -12.26 -17.10 0.44
N GLU A 83 -13.57 -17.32 0.31
CA GLU A 83 -14.12 -18.55 -0.25
C GLU A 83 -13.61 -18.82 -1.67
N ILE A 84 -13.60 -17.81 -2.54
CA ILE A 84 -13.08 -17.92 -3.91
C ILE A 84 -11.60 -18.31 -3.90
N PHE A 85 -10.79 -17.66 -3.07
CA PHE A 85 -9.37 -18.01 -2.95
C PHE A 85 -9.16 -19.43 -2.44
N LEU A 86 -10.02 -19.90 -1.51
CA LEU A 86 -9.96 -21.26 -0.98
C LEU A 86 -10.23 -22.29 -2.09
N VAL A 87 -11.23 -22.05 -2.93
CA VAL A 87 -11.51 -22.91 -4.10
C VAL A 87 -10.30 -22.96 -5.04
N VAL A 88 -9.73 -21.81 -5.39
CA VAL A 88 -8.52 -21.74 -6.25
C VAL A 88 -7.34 -22.49 -5.61
N PHE A 89 -7.16 -22.38 -4.29
CA PHE A 89 -6.13 -23.08 -3.56
C PHE A 89 -6.32 -24.61 -3.59
N ILE A 90 -7.55 -25.10 -3.42
CA ILE A 90 -7.86 -26.53 -3.52
C ILE A 90 -7.50 -27.06 -4.91
N PHE A 91 -7.89 -26.35 -5.97
CA PHE A 91 -7.56 -26.77 -7.34
C PHE A 91 -6.05 -26.80 -7.60
N SER A 92 -5.33 -25.74 -7.21
CA SER A 92 -3.89 -25.65 -7.44
C SER A 92 -3.11 -26.69 -6.63
N SER A 93 -3.49 -26.92 -5.37
CA SER A 93 -2.88 -27.96 -4.52
C SER A 93 -3.13 -29.37 -5.05
N SER A 94 -4.35 -29.65 -5.53
CA SER A 94 -4.69 -30.93 -6.16
C SER A 94 -3.84 -31.19 -7.40
N PHE A 95 -3.69 -30.18 -8.26
CA PHE A 95 -2.86 -30.29 -9.46
C PHE A 95 -1.38 -30.52 -9.12
N ALA A 96 -0.85 -29.79 -8.14
CA ALA A 96 0.50 -29.98 -7.66
C ALA A 96 0.72 -31.39 -7.08
N ALA A 97 -0.24 -31.90 -6.31
CA ALA A 97 -0.19 -33.25 -5.76
C ALA A 97 -0.17 -34.31 -6.87
N MET A 98 -0.96 -34.12 -7.94
CA MET A 98 -0.97 -35.04 -9.08
C MET A 98 0.39 -35.09 -9.79
N ILE A 99 1.02 -33.94 -10.03
CA ILE A 99 2.37 -33.88 -10.62
C ILE A 99 3.39 -34.61 -9.74
N LEU A 100 3.38 -34.34 -8.43
CA LEU A 100 4.28 -34.99 -7.48
C LEU A 100 4.09 -36.50 -7.43
N MET A 101 2.84 -36.97 -7.50
CA MET A 101 2.49 -38.39 -7.51
C MET A 101 3.02 -39.09 -8.75
N VAL A 102 2.83 -38.50 -9.95
CA VAL A 102 3.39 -39.06 -11.19
C VAL A 102 4.92 -39.13 -11.14
N GLY A 103 5.56 -38.06 -10.66
CA GLY A 103 7.02 -38.01 -10.49
C GLY A 103 7.55 -39.07 -9.51
N SER A 104 6.84 -39.30 -8.40
CA SER A 104 7.22 -40.30 -7.40
C SER A 104 7.06 -41.73 -7.94
N PHE A 105 5.96 -42.03 -8.65
CA PHE A 105 5.76 -43.33 -9.29
C PHE A 105 6.81 -43.63 -10.36
N TYR A 106 7.15 -42.64 -11.20
CA TYR A 106 8.20 -42.79 -12.20
C TYR A 106 9.53 -43.20 -11.55
N ARG A 107 9.88 -42.56 -10.42
CA ARG A 107 11.09 -42.88 -9.67
C ARG A 107 11.04 -44.29 -9.06
N LEU A 108 9.91 -44.71 -8.48
CA LEU A 108 9.72 -46.05 -7.93
C LEU A 108 9.86 -47.14 -9.01
N ILE A 109 9.22 -46.97 -10.16
CA ILE A 109 9.32 -47.90 -11.29
C ILE A 109 10.76 -48.00 -11.78
N ARG A 110 11.48 -46.88 -11.87
CA ARG A 110 12.90 -46.86 -12.25
C ARG A 110 13.79 -47.61 -11.24
N VAL A 111 13.52 -47.50 -9.95
CA VAL A 111 14.26 -48.23 -8.91
C VAL A 111 13.95 -49.73 -8.96
N SER A 112 12.67 -50.10 -9.10
CA SER A 112 12.25 -51.51 -9.18
C SER A 112 12.81 -52.25 -10.40
N LYS A 113 12.89 -51.59 -11.56
CA LYS A 113 13.43 -52.17 -12.80
C LYS A 113 14.97 -52.16 -12.89
N ARG A 114 15.67 -51.74 -11.83
CA ARG A 114 17.14 -51.66 -11.84
C ARG A 114 17.72 -53.07 -11.81
N LYS A 115 18.26 -53.55 -12.95
CA LYS A 115 19.03 -54.81 -12.99
C LYS A 115 20.25 -54.67 -12.07
N SER A 116 20.34 -55.50 -11.02
CA SER A 116 21.59 -55.64 -10.29
C SER A 116 22.58 -56.39 -11.19
N LYS A 117 23.71 -55.77 -11.52
CA LYS A 117 24.85 -56.54 -12.04
C LYS A 117 25.39 -57.33 -10.85
N GLN A 118 25.11 -58.62 -10.78
CA GLN A 118 25.85 -59.51 -9.88
C GLN A 118 27.31 -59.49 -10.35
N ILE A 119 28.19 -58.92 -9.53
CA ILE A 119 29.63 -58.99 -9.72
C ILE A 119 30.01 -60.41 -9.31
N SER A 120 30.13 -61.29 -10.30
CA SER A 120 30.71 -62.63 -10.10
C SER A 120 32.21 -62.44 -9.88
N TYR A 121 32.65 -62.53 -8.63
CA TYR A 121 34.06 -62.69 -8.33
C TYR A 121 34.45 -64.13 -8.73
N LYS A 122 35.30 -64.23 -9.76
CA LYS A 122 35.95 -65.48 -10.16
C LYS A 122 37.06 -65.84 -9.17
#